data_AF-A0A6A3YJR2-F1
#
_entry.id   AF-A0A6A3YJR2-F1
#
_cell.length_a   1.000
_cell.length_b   1.000
_cell.length_c   1.000
_cell.angle_alpha   90.00
_cell.angle_beta   90.00
_cell.angle_gamma   90.00
#
_symmetry.space_group_name_H-M   'P 1'
#
loop_
_entity.id
_entity.type
_entity.pdbx_description
1 polymer ?
#
loop_
_entity_poly.entity_id
_entity_poly.type
_entity_poly.pdbx_seq_one_letter_code
_entity_poly.pdbx_strand_id
1 'polypeptide(L)'
;MGVWKTDQLADVRVSASENGKVDLAAREPITVLDAFKDIVSRGPNGRALSIKKDGEWVTYTWQQYYDISQQFARALIHTSIYLSILDQLPKLKALVVWNDDDIPQGAKYKVPVYSFNDFLGLSENVDVSLLDKRMHAQLPSHCCTLIYTSGFQRCKAVRELLALSHVAAQILDIHLPLAIGSEVYFACPDALRGGLLGTLQEVRPNFFFGVSRVWEKMMESLKEKLGGAPEGLKKSLLTWAMTLGADYANQSQFGADSGANLSFWAADYLLLSKVRSALGLDECSIFLTGAAPIAPDVIR
;
A
#
# COMPACT_ATOMS: atom_id res chain seq x y z
N MET A 1 -19.39 -26.10 10.76
CA MET A 1 -18.90 -24.77 11.11
C MET A 1 -17.87 -24.94 12.21
N GLY A 2 -16.57 -24.84 11.88
CA GLY A 2 -15.51 -24.91 12.89
C GLY A 2 -15.51 -23.62 13.69
N VAL A 3 -15.66 -23.72 15.01
CA VAL A 3 -15.47 -22.61 15.94
C VAL A 3 -13.95 -22.44 16.07
N TRP A 4 -13.41 -21.34 15.55
CA TRP A 4 -12.03 -20.97 15.81
C TRP A 4 -11.84 -20.84 17.33
N LYS A 5 -10.94 -21.64 17.89
CA LYS A 5 -10.51 -21.51 19.28
C LYS A 5 -9.15 -20.81 19.28
N THR A 6 -9.01 -19.79 20.10
CA THR A 6 -7.70 -19.21 20.43
C THR A 6 -6.97 -20.24 21.25
N ASP A 7 -6.11 -21.02 20.59
CA ASP A 7 -5.53 -22.20 21.23
C ASP A 7 -4.46 -21.85 22.28
N GLN A 8 -3.84 -20.66 22.21
CA GLN A 8 -2.79 -20.22 23.14
C GLN A 8 -2.71 -18.68 23.25
N LEU A 9 -2.48 -18.17 24.46
CA LEU A 9 -1.96 -16.83 24.73
C LEU A 9 -0.43 -16.93 24.78
N ALA A 10 0.27 -16.21 23.91
CA ALA A 10 1.73 -16.14 23.92
C ALA A 10 2.17 -14.83 24.59
N ASP A 11 2.98 -14.93 25.65
CA ASP A 11 3.61 -13.77 26.25
C ASP A 11 4.77 -13.31 25.36
N VAL A 12 4.56 -12.23 24.60
CA VAL A 12 5.62 -11.58 23.83
C VAL A 12 6.38 -10.64 24.76
N ARG A 13 7.62 -10.99 25.09
CA ARG A 13 8.52 -10.09 25.83
C ARG A 13 8.99 -8.98 24.91
N VAL A 14 8.49 -7.77 25.12
CA VAL A 14 8.98 -6.57 24.45
C VAL A 14 9.96 -5.86 25.38
N SER A 15 11.14 -5.53 24.88
CA SER A 15 12.13 -4.73 25.62
C SER A 15 11.59 -3.32 25.89
N ALA A 16 11.61 -2.88 27.15
CA ALA A 16 11.41 -1.46 27.47
C ALA A 16 12.61 -0.65 26.96
N SER A 17 12.39 0.49 26.30
CA SER A 17 13.50 1.26 25.73
C SER A 17 14.44 1.79 26.81
N GLU A 18 15.73 1.84 26.51
CA GLU A 18 16.81 2.22 27.42
C GLU A 18 16.72 3.68 27.93
N ASN A 19 15.78 4.50 27.44
CA ASN A 19 15.74 5.94 27.69
C ASN A 19 14.39 6.48 28.22
N GLY A 20 13.56 5.64 28.84
CA GLY A 20 12.28 6.07 29.43
C GLY A 20 11.19 6.46 28.41
N LYS A 21 11.47 6.35 27.11
CA LYS A 21 10.45 6.35 26.05
C LYS A 21 9.87 4.95 25.94
N VAL A 22 8.55 4.82 25.93
CA VAL A 22 7.90 3.54 25.64
C VAL A 22 8.21 3.18 24.19
N ASP A 23 8.84 2.02 23.97
CA ASP A 23 9.08 1.48 22.62
C ASP A 23 7.75 1.32 21.87
N LEU A 24 7.75 1.47 20.55
CA LEU A 24 6.54 1.29 19.72
C LEU A 24 5.90 -0.07 19.98
N ALA A 25 6.72 -1.11 20.13
CA ALA A 25 6.26 -2.46 20.42
C ALA A 25 5.71 -2.63 21.86
N ALA A 26 6.03 -1.71 22.79
CA ALA A 26 5.63 -1.77 24.19
C ALA A 26 4.39 -0.90 24.50
N ARG A 27 3.78 -0.27 23.49
CA ARG A 27 2.55 0.51 23.64
C ARG A 27 1.34 -0.41 23.85
N GLU A 28 0.34 0.09 24.57
CA GLU A 28 -0.93 -0.61 24.71
C GLU A 28 -1.57 -0.80 23.32
N PRO A 29 -2.12 -1.99 23.03
CA PRO A 29 -2.75 -2.27 21.75
C PRO A 29 -4.02 -1.42 21.61
N ILE A 30 -4.16 -0.77 20.46
CA ILE A 30 -5.33 0.03 20.10
C ILE A 30 -6.07 -0.62 18.92
N THR A 31 -7.34 -0.28 18.73
CA THR A 31 -8.06 -0.74 17.53
C THR A 31 -7.61 0.04 16.29
N VAL A 32 -7.83 -0.53 15.10
CA VAL A 32 -7.62 0.18 13.83
C VAL A 32 -8.42 1.49 13.80
N LEU A 33 -9.60 1.48 14.40
CA LEU A 33 -10.45 2.66 14.48
C LEU A 33 -9.86 3.73 15.40
N ASP A 34 -9.30 3.35 16.54
CA ASP A 34 -8.64 4.29 17.44
C ASP A 34 -7.42 4.93 16.76
N ALA A 35 -6.64 4.15 16.01
CA ALA A 35 -5.55 4.67 15.20
C ALA A 35 -6.05 5.68 14.15
N PHE A 36 -7.19 5.40 13.51
CA PHE A 36 -7.80 6.31 12.54
C PHE A 36 -8.30 7.60 13.19
N LYS A 37 -8.99 7.51 14.34
CA LYS A 37 -9.41 8.69 15.10
C LYS A 37 -8.22 9.52 15.56
N ASP A 38 -7.16 8.87 16.03
CA ASP A 38 -5.94 9.53 16.48
C ASP A 38 -5.27 10.33 15.35
N ILE A 39 -5.11 9.75 14.14
CA ILE A 39 -4.52 10.51 13.02
C ILE A 39 -5.40 11.68 12.56
N VAL A 40 -6.72 11.48 12.50
CA VAL A 40 -7.67 12.55 12.17
C VAL A 40 -7.60 13.68 13.20
N SER A 41 -7.47 13.35 14.48
CA SER A 41 -7.36 14.36 15.55
C SER A 41 -6.05 15.15 15.50
N ARG A 42 -4.94 14.50 15.09
CA ARG A 42 -3.62 15.13 14.97
C ARG A 42 -3.49 16.04 13.75
N GLY A 43 -4.13 15.68 12.64
CA GLY A 43 -3.94 16.36 11.36
C GLY A 43 -5.12 16.18 10.41
N PRO A 44 -6.30 16.76 10.68
CA PRO A 44 -7.51 16.52 9.91
C PRO A 44 -7.39 16.99 8.44
N ASN A 45 -6.60 18.05 8.22
CA ASN A 45 -6.34 18.63 6.90
C ASN A 45 -5.10 18.03 6.21
N GLY A 46 -4.40 17.08 6.86
CA GLY A 46 -3.29 16.36 6.26
C GLY A 46 -3.77 15.48 5.10
N ARG A 47 -2.92 15.30 4.08
CA ARG A 47 -3.20 14.47 2.91
C ARG A 47 -3.15 12.99 3.32
N ALA A 48 -4.22 12.26 3.07
CA ALA A 48 -4.34 10.84 3.45
C ALA A 48 -4.12 9.91 2.26
N LEU A 49 -4.86 10.15 1.18
CA LEU A 49 -4.76 9.35 -0.03
C LEU A 49 -4.98 10.20 -1.28
N SER A 50 -4.28 9.83 -2.34
CA SER A 50 -4.37 10.43 -3.66
C SER A 50 -4.66 9.35 -4.70
N ILE A 51 -5.69 9.61 -5.52
CA ILE A 51 -6.09 8.75 -6.62
C ILE A 51 -6.15 9.58 -7.89
N LYS A 52 -5.77 8.99 -9.02
CA LYS A 52 -5.84 9.68 -10.30
C LYS A 52 -7.21 9.46 -10.94
N LYS A 53 -7.95 10.53 -11.21
CA LYS A 53 -9.25 10.53 -11.90
C LYS A 53 -9.11 11.38 -13.16
N ASP A 54 -9.48 10.83 -14.31
CA ASP A 54 -9.43 11.52 -15.61
C ASP A 54 -8.08 12.19 -15.93
N GLY A 55 -6.98 11.59 -15.44
CA GLY A 55 -5.62 12.10 -15.64
C GLY A 55 -5.15 13.13 -14.60
N GLU A 56 -5.99 13.53 -13.64
CA GLU A 56 -5.64 14.48 -12.57
C GLU A 56 -5.62 13.80 -11.19
N TRP A 57 -4.72 14.24 -10.32
CA TRP A 57 -4.67 13.76 -8.94
C TRP A 57 -5.75 14.40 -8.09
N VAL A 58 -6.64 13.55 -7.57
CA VAL A 58 -7.62 13.93 -6.56
C VAL A 58 -7.12 13.42 -5.21
N THR A 59 -6.84 14.37 -4.32
CA THR A 59 -6.37 14.08 -2.96
C THR A 59 -7.49 14.25 -1.95
N TYR A 60 -7.57 13.32 -1.01
CA TYR A 60 -8.47 13.38 0.14
C TYR A 60 -7.67 13.65 1.41
N THR A 61 -8.21 14.50 2.26
CA THR A 61 -7.68 14.72 3.60
C THR A 61 -8.03 13.57 4.53
N TRP A 62 -7.34 13.46 5.68
CA TRP A 62 -7.68 12.48 6.72
C TRP A 62 -9.13 12.62 7.19
N GLN A 63 -9.63 13.85 7.34
CA GLN A 63 -11.03 14.08 7.72
C GLN A 63 -11.99 13.57 6.64
N GLN A 64 -11.76 13.92 5.37
CA GLN A 64 -12.62 13.46 4.27
C GLN A 64 -12.63 11.93 4.16
N TYR A 65 -11.45 11.30 4.31
CA TYR A 65 -11.34 9.85 4.27
C TYR A 65 -12.12 9.19 5.43
N TYR A 66 -12.03 9.76 6.63
CA TYR A 66 -12.78 9.28 7.79
C TYR A 66 -14.29 9.44 7.63
N ASP A 67 -14.75 10.58 7.13
CA ASP A 67 -16.17 10.86 6.91
C ASP A 67 -16.79 9.90 5.88
N ILE A 68 -16.09 9.67 4.76
CA ILE A 68 -16.51 8.70 3.74
C ILE A 68 -16.55 7.28 4.33
N SER A 69 -15.54 6.91 5.13
CA SER A 69 -15.49 5.60 5.79
C SER A 69 -16.65 5.40 6.76
N GLN A 70 -17.04 6.44 7.50
CA GLN A 70 -18.21 6.40 8.38
C GLN A 70 -19.53 6.30 7.61
N GLN A 71 -19.68 7.06 6.52
CA GLN A 71 -20.86 6.95 5.65
C GLN A 71 -21.01 5.54 5.10
N PHE A 72 -19.91 4.96 4.61
CA PHE A 72 -19.87 3.58 4.15
C PHE A 72 -20.24 2.59 5.27
N ALA A 73 -19.68 2.76 6.48
CA ALA A 73 -19.99 1.90 7.62
C ALA A 73 -21.48 1.99 8.04
N ARG A 74 -22.08 3.19 8.02
CA ARG A 74 -23.51 3.40 8.28
C ARG A 74 -24.37 2.72 7.22
N ALA A 75 -24.02 2.88 5.95
CA ALA A 75 -24.69 2.22 4.85
C ALA A 75 -24.64 0.68 4.98
N LEU A 76 -23.52 0.12 5.45
CA LEU A 76 -23.38 -1.33 5.69
C LEU A 76 -24.32 -1.87 6.76
N ILE A 77 -24.81 -1.04 7.67
CA ILE A 77 -25.85 -1.45 8.63
C ILE A 77 -27.12 -1.88 7.88
N HIS A 78 -27.36 -1.35 6.68
CA HIS A 78 -28.47 -1.74 5.82
C HIS A 78 -28.22 -2.99 4.95
N THR A 79 -26.98 -3.53 4.85
CA THR A 79 -26.65 -4.54 3.82
C THR A 79 -25.75 -5.71 4.30
N SER A 80 -25.64 -6.79 3.51
CA SER A 80 -24.71 -7.92 3.73
C SER A 80 -24.33 -8.55 2.37
N ILE A 81 -23.03 -8.77 2.08
CA ILE A 81 -22.35 -8.59 0.77
C ILE A 81 -22.00 -9.90 -0.01
N TYR A 82 -21.93 -9.85 -1.37
CA TYR A 82 -21.10 -10.58 -2.40
C TYR A 82 -21.85 -10.94 -3.72
N LEU A 83 -21.18 -10.80 -4.88
CA LEU A 83 -21.80 -10.66 -6.22
C LEU A 83 -21.69 -11.83 -7.21
N SER A 84 -20.57 -12.54 -7.24
CA SER A 84 -20.24 -13.47 -8.34
C SER A 84 -20.69 -14.91 -8.11
N ILE A 85 -21.32 -15.17 -6.97
CA ILE A 85 -21.71 -16.50 -6.48
C ILE A 85 -23.14 -16.49 -5.91
N LEU A 86 -24.00 -15.62 -6.47
CA LEU A 86 -25.36 -15.34 -6.00
C LEU A 86 -26.19 -16.61 -5.71
N ASP A 87 -26.07 -17.64 -6.55
CA ASP A 87 -26.80 -18.90 -6.35
C ASP A 87 -26.20 -19.82 -5.27
N GLN A 88 -24.95 -19.56 -4.86
CA GLN A 88 -24.23 -20.32 -3.82
C GLN A 88 -24.29 -19.64 -2.44
N LEU A 89 -24.90 -18.46 -2.33
CA LEU A 89 -24.93 -17.65 -1.10
C LEU A 89 -26.35 -17.46 -0.54
N PRO A 90 -26.92 -18.46 0.15
CA PRO A 90 -28.28 -18.37 0.71
C PRO A 90 -28.44 -17.31 1.81
N LYS A 91 -27.33 -16.76 2.34
CA LYS A 91 -27.33 -15.71 3.38
C LYS A 91 -27.08 -14.29 2.83
N LEU A 92 -26.92 -14.13 1.52
CA LEU A 92 -26.68 -12.83 0.90
C LEU A 92 -27.90 -11.92 1.06
N LYS A 93 -27.69 -10.65 1.41
CA LYS A 93 -28.79 -9.70 1.65
C LYS A 93 -28.84 -8.55 0.67
N ALA A 94 -27.70 -8.10 0.17
CA ALA A 94 -27.62 -6.93 -0.69
C ALA A 94 -26.25 -6.84 -1.36
N LEU A 95 -26.18 -5.90 -2.30
CA LEU A 95 -25.15 -5.87 -3.29
C LEU A 95 -24.78 -4.45 -3.60
N VAL A 96 -23.49 -4.11 -3.48
CA VAL A 96 -22.98 -2.76 -3.70
C VAL A 96 -21.95 -2.84 -4.80
N VAL A 97 -22.18 -2.12 -5.88
CA VAL A 97 -21.30 -2.06 -7.04
C VAL A 97 -20.47 -0.79 -6.96
N TRP A 98 -19.14 -0.93 -7.04
CA TRP A 98 -18.22 0.19 -6.90
C TRP A 98 -18.25 1.14 -8.10
N ASN A 99 -18.26 0.60 -9.32
CA ASN A 99 -18.40 1.40 -10.54
C ASN A 99 -19.85 1.36 -11.01
N ASP A 100 -20.45 2.53 -11.18
CA ASP A 100 -21.86 2.64 -11.57
C ASP A 100 -22.12 2.01 -12.96
N ASP A 101 -21.11 2.05 -13.85
CA ASP A 101 -21.16 1.45 -15.18
C ASP A 101 -21.19 -0.09 -15.16
N ASP A 102 -20.74 -0.72 -14.07
CA ASP A 102 -20.70 -2.18 -13.93
C ASP A 102 -22.07 -2.75 -13.51
N ILE A 103 -23.08 -1.91 -13.25
CA ILE A 103 -24.43 -2.34 -12.89
C ILE A 103 -25.12 -2.90 -14.13
N PRO A 104 -25.40 -4.23 -14.21
CA PRO A 104 -26.01 -4.79 -15.40
C PRO A 104 -27.45 -4.26 -15.56
N GLN A 105 -27.70 -3.59 -16.68
CA GLN A 105 -29.02 -3.03 -16.98
C GLN A 105 -30.01 -4.13 -17.36
N GLY A 106 -31.21 -4.11 -16.77
CA GLY A 106 -32.32 -4.98 -17.17
C GLY A 106 -32.40 -6.36 -16.50
N ALA A 107 -31.47 -6.71 -15.60
CA ALA A 107 -31.56 -7.96 -14.84
C ALA A 107 -32.40 -7.78 -13.55
N LYS A 108 -33.32 -8.72 -13.28
CA LYS A 108 -33.98 -8.82 -11.99
C LYS A 108 -33.09 -9.61 -11.03
N TYR A 109 -32.66 -8.97 -9.96
CA TYR A 109 -31.82 -9.58 -8.93
C TYR A 109 -32.66 -10.14 -7.78
N LYS A 110 -32.22 -11.26 -7.19
CA LYS A 110 -32.86 -11.84 -5.99
C LYS A 110 -32.68 -10.98 -4.73
N VAL A 111 -31.72 -10.06 -4.75
CA VAL A 111 -31.37 -9.14 -3.66
C VAL A 111 -31.23 -7.72 -4.22
N PRO A 112 -31.39 -6.67 -3.38
CA PRO A 112 -31.16 -5.29 -3.79
C PRO A 112 -29.73 -5.07 -4.32
N VAL A 113 -29.61 -4.33 -5.41
CA VAL A 113 -28.36 -3.89 -6.03
C VAL A 113 -28.29 -2.37 -5.98
N TYR A 114 -27.22 -1.84 -5.40
CA TYR A 114 -26.97 -0.42 -5.21
C TYR A 114 -25.71 -0.01 -5.97
N SER A 115 -25.73 1.16 -6.59
CA SER A 115 -24.50 1.88 -6.94
C SER A 115 -23.76 2.29 -5.65
N PHE A 116 -22.47 2.62 -5.73
CA PHE A 116 -21.72 3.03 -4.54
C PHE A 116 -22.31 4.31 -3.95
N ASN A 117 -22.69 5.26 -4.80
CA ASN A 117 -23.30 6.52 -4.40
C ASN A 117 -24.68 6.31 -3.74
N ASP A 118 -25.56 5.52 -4.35
CA ASP A 118 -26.88 5.21 -3.77
C ASP A 118 -26.75 4.47 -2.44
N PHE A 119 -25.75 3.57 -2.36
CA PHE A 119 -25.46 2.85 -1.14
C PHE A 119 -25.04 3.80 -0.01
N LEU A 120 -24.13 4.75 -0.27
CA LEU A 120 -23.76 5.78 0.71
C LEU A 120 -24.97 6.61 1.17
N GLY A 121 -25.92 6.90 0.27
CA GLY A 121 -27.18 7.58 0.61
C GLY A 121 -28.02 6.86 1.66
N LEU A 122 -27.92 5.53 1.79
CA LEU A 122 -28.61 4.79 2.86
C LEU A 122 -28.18 5.23 4.26
N SER A 123 -26.97 5.80 4.40
CA SER A 123 -26.45 6.27 5.68
C SER A 123 -27.31 7.36 6.32
N GLU A 124 -28.03 8.17 5.53
CA GLU A 124 -28.90 9.25 6.02
C GLU A 124 -30.01 8.73 6.95
N ASN A 125 -30.43 7.47 6.76
CA ASN A 125 -31.51 6.85 7.53
C ASN A 125 -31.02 6.11 8.78
N VAL A 126 -29.72 6.19 9.10
CA VAL A 126 -29.11 5.52 10.24
C VAL A 126 -28.74 6.53 11.32
N ASP A 127 -29.25 6.33 12.54
CA ASP A 127 -28.83 7.10 13.71
C ASP A 127 -27.32 6.94 13.93
N VAL A 128 -26.61 8.07 14.00
CA VAL A 128 -25.16 8.14 14.26
C VAL A 128 -24.81 7.45 15.58
N SER A 129 -25.68 7.55 16.60
CA SER A 129 -25.45 6.93 17.91
C SER A 129 -25.33 5.40 17.84
N LEU A 130 -25.97 4.78 16.85
CA LEU A 130 -25.90 3.33 16.64
C LEU A 130 -24.53 2.92 16.11
N LEU A 131 -23.95 3.71 15.19
CA LEU A 131 -22.60 3.47 14.69
C LEU A 131 -21.59 3.66 15.83
N ASP A 132 -21.70 4.75 16.59
CA ASP A 132 -20.82 5.02 17.73
C ASP A 132 -20.84 3.87 18.74
N LYS A 133 -22.01 3.35 19.11
CA LYS A 133 -22.11 2.20 20.02
C LYS A 133 -21.37 0.97 19.50
N ARG A 134 -21.45 0.67 18.20
CA ARG A 134 -20.76 -0.47 17.59
C ARG A 134 -19.24 -0.26 17.55
N MET A 135 -18.81 0.96 17.25
CA MET A 135 -17.40 1.36 17.27
C MET A 135 -16.80 1.18 18.67
N HIS A 136 -17.47 1.65 19.72
CA HIS A 136 -17.00 1.51 21.10
C HIS A 136 -17.02 0.07 21.63
N ALA A 137 -17.81 -0.82 21.02
CA ALA A 137 -17.86 -2.24 21.38
C ALA A 137 -16.71 -3.06 20.76
N GLN A 138 -15.89 -2.48 19.89
CA GLN A 138 -14.74 -3.16 19.30
C GLN A 138 -13.58 -3.22 20.29
N LEU A 139 -12.88 -4.36 20.32
CA LEU A 139 -11.67 -4.58 21.12
C LEU A 139 -10.50 -4.86 20.18
N PRO A 140 -9.25 -4.56 20.56
CA PRO A 140 -8.07 -4.83 19.73
C PRO A 140 -7.92 -6.31 19.33
N SER A 141 -8.48 -7.23 20.13
CA SER A 141 -8.48 -8.67 19.87
C SER A 141 -9.55 -9.14 18.88
N HIS A 142 -10.47 -8.26 18.46
CA HIS A 142 -11.50 -8.62 17.47
C HIS A 142 -10.89 -8.70 16.08
N CYS A 143 -11.17 -9.80 15.36
CA CYS A 143 -10.77 -9.95 13.97
C CYS A 143 -11.47 -8.90 13.09
N CYS A 144 -10.70 -8.02 12.45
CA CYS A 144 -11.21 -7.00 11.53
C CYS A 144 -10.95 -7.30 10.05
N THR A 145 -9.99 -8.19 9.75
CA THR A 145 -9.58 -8.53 8.39
C THR A 145 -9.34 -10.04 8.28
N LEU A 146 -9.95 -10.68 7.28
CA LEU A 146 -9.67 -12.07 6.92
C LEU A 146 -8.96 -12.09 5.57
N ILE A 147 -7.71 -12.55 5.57
CA ILE A 147 -6.90 -12.66 4.35
C ILE A 147 -6.90 -14.14 3.95
N TYR A 148 -7.47 -14.43 2.78
CA TYR A 148 -7.48 -15.79 2.25
C TYR A 148 -6.22 -16.01 1.41
N THR A 149 -5.29 -16.82 1.92
CA THR A 149 -4.10 -17.22 1.16
C THR A 149 -4.38 -18.55 0.48
N SER A 150 -4.27 -18.60 -0.85
CA SER A 150 -4.19 -19.89 -1.55
C SER A 150 -2.85 -20.54 -1.22
N GLY A 151 -2.85 -21.45 -0.24
CA GLY A 151 -1.70 -22.30 0.05
C GLY A 151 -1.26 -23.03 -1.23
N PHE A 152 0.06 -23.20 -1.38
CA PHE A 152 0.76 -23.94 -2.44
C PHE A 152 -0.06 -25.03 -3.17
N GLN A 153 -0.73 -24.68 -4.26
CA GLN A 153 -1.18 -25.65 -5.27
C GLN A 153 -1.34 -24.96 -6.63
N ARG A 154 -0.32 -25.16 -7.48
CA ARG A 154 -0.28 -24.95 -8.94
C ARG A 154 -1.45 -24.14 -9.54
N CYS A 155 -1.35 -22.80 -9.55
CA CYS A 155 -2.11 -21.96 -10.49
C CYS A 155 -1.32 -20.70 -10.80
N LYS A 156 -1.17 -20.40 -12.10
CA LYS A 156 -0.60 -19.15 -12.62
C LYS A 156 -1.61 -18.03 -12.37
N ALA A 157 -1.23 -16.97 -11.67
CA ALA A 157 -2.02 -15.73 -11.62
C ALA A 157 -1.09 -14.51 -11.78
N VAL A 158 -1.54 -13.58 -12.60
CA VAL A 158 -0.82 -12.41 -13.10
C VAL A 158 -0.87 -11.28 -12.07
N ARG A 159 0.27 -10.58 -11.96
CA ARG A 159 0.56 -9.42 -11.13
C ARG A 159 -0.43 -8.26 -11.31
N GLU A 160 -0.96 -7.80 -10.19
CA GLU A 160 -1.39 -6.41 -9.98
C GLU A 160 -0.68 -5.85 -8.74
N LEU A 161 -0.40 -4.55 -8.72
CA LEU A 161 0.19 -3.85 -7.60
C LEU A 161 -0.73 -4.15 -6.42
N LEU A 162 -0.22 -4.95 -5.49
CA LEU A 162 -0.94 -5.76 -4.51
C LEU A 162 -2.42 -5.39 -4.36
N ALA A 163 -3.33 -6.18 -4.94
CA ALA A 163 -4.75 -6.02 -4.64
C ALA A 163 -4.93 -5.96 -3.12
N LEU A 164 -5.83 -5.12 -2.59
CA LEU A 164 -6.07 -4.96 -1.15
C LEU A 164 -6.37 -6.29 -0.42
N SER A 165 -6.65 -7.37 -1.14
CA SER A 165 -6.71 -8.74 -0.60
C SER A 165 -5.37 -9.30 -0.12
N HIS A 166 -4.24 -8.68 -0.49
CA HIS A 166 -2.90 -9.12 -0.12
C HIS A 166 -2.42 -8.45 1.17
N VAL A 167 -1.80 -9.21 2.06
CA VAL A 167 -1.34 -8.74 3.38
C VAL A 167 -0.40 -7.53 3.31
N ALA A 168 0.52 -7.51 2.35
CA ALA A 168 1.42 -6.37 2.20
C ALA A 168 0.69 -5.08 1.78
N ALA A 169 -0.41 -5.16 1.01
CA ALA A 169 -1.23 -3.97 0.71
C ALA A 169 -1.99 -3.49 1.95
N GLN A 170 -2.58 -4.43 2.72
CA GLN A 170 -3.25 -4.09 3.98
C GLN A 170 -2.28 -3.36 4.94
N ILE A 171 -1.05 -3.86 5.06
CA ILE A 171 -0.05 -3.26 5.94
C ILE A 171 0.41 -1.90 5.40
N LEU A 172 0.78 -1.81 4.12
CA LEU A 172 1.44 -0.62 3.57
C LEU A 172 0.48 0.50 3.16
N ASP A 173 -0.73 0.16 2.74
CA ASP A 173 -1.68 1.13 2.19
C ASP A 173 -2.73 1.55 3.22
N ILE A 174 -2.92 0.78 4.29
CA ILE A 174 -3.90 1.06 5.35
C ILE A 174 -3.21 1.22 6.70
N HIS A 175 -2.58 0.17 7.24
CA HIS A 175 -2.13 0.19 8.63
C HIS A 175 -0.94 1.12 8.89
N LEU A 176 0.06 1.12 8.01
CA LEU A 176 1.25 1.96 8.14
C LEU A 176 0.88 3.46 8.03
N PRO A 177 0.11 3.91 7.02
CA PRO A 177 -0.35 5.30 6.92
C PRO A 177 -1.14 5.77 8.14
N LEU A 178 -2.00 4.92 8.71
CA LEU A 178 -2.72 5.24 9.95
C LEU A 178 -1.78 5.42 11.14
N ALA A 179 -0.69 4.65 11.19
CA ALA A 179 0.29 4.71 12.28
C ALA A 179 1.22 5.93 12.19
N ILE A 180 1.65 6.32 10.98
CA ILE A 180 2.66 7.38 10.78
C ILE A 180 2.11 8.67 10.16
N GLY A 181 0.87 8.67 9.67
CA GLY A 181 0.24 9.82 9.02
C GLY A 181 0.74 10.10 7.60
N SER A 182 1.24 9.09 6.88
CA SER A 182 1.74 9.27 5.51
C SER A 182 0.62 9.31 4.48
N GLU A 183 0.88 10.01 3.37
CA GLU A 183 0.00 10.01 2.20
C GLU A 183 0.25 8.79 1.31
N VAL A 184 -0.83 8.15 0.85
CA VAL A 184 -0.77 7.01 -0.09
C VAL A 184 -1.19 7.45 -1.50
N TYR A 185 -0.38 7.12 -2.50
CA TYR A 185 -0.72 7.31 -3.91
C TYR A 185 -1.11 5.98 -4.55
N PHE A 186 -2.35 5.86 -5.00
CA PHE A 186 -2.77 4.68 -5.75
C PHE A 186 -2.40 4.82 -7.23
N ALA A 187 -1.63 3.86 -7.72
CA ALA A 187 -1.27 3.81 -9.13
C ALA A 187 -2.46 3.38 -9.99
N CYS A 188 -2.56 3.94 -11.21
CA CYS A 188 -3.57 3.53 -12.17
C CYS A 188 -3.40 2.04 -12.58
N PRO A 189 -4.46 1.34 -13.01
CA PRO A 189 -4.39 -0.07 -13.40
C PRO A 189 -3.38 -0.36 -14.54
N ASP A 190 -3.07 0.63 -15.38
CA ASP A 190 -2.08 0.56 -16.46
C ASP A 190 -0.63 0.74 -15.98
N ALA A 191 -0.41 1.06 -14.69
CA ALA A 191 0.93 1.31 -14.16
C ALA A 191 1.89 0.13 -14.42
N LEU A 192 1.44 -1.11 -14.24
CA LEU A 192 2.27 -2.29 -14.51
C LEU A 192 2.49 -2.62 -15.99
N ARG A 193 1.70 -2.00 -16.89
CA ARG A 193 1.80 -2.11 -18.35
C ARG A 193 2.69 -1.03 -18.97
N GLY A 194 3.27 -0.14 -18.16
CA GLY A 194 4.24 0.86 -18.60
C GLY A 194 4.08 2.22 -17.92
N GLY A 195 2.93 2.49 -17.29
CA GLY A 195 2.64 3.79 -16.66
C GLY A 195 3.37 4.06 -15.34
N LEU A 196 3.90 3.03 -14.67
CA LEU A 196 4.48 3.14 -13.31
C LEU A 196 5.60 4.18 -13.24
N LEU A 197 6.48 4.21 -14.23
CA LEU A 197 7.59 5.16 -14.22
C LEU A 197 7.10 6.62 -14.30
N GLY A 198 6.08 6.89 -15.12
CA GLY A 198 5.48 8.21 -15.20
C GLY A 198 4.83 8.62 -13.87
N THR A 199 4.11 7.69 -13.23
CA THR A 199 3.55 7.89 -11.90
C THR A 199 4.62 8.20 -10.86
N LEU A 200 5.74 7.47 -10.86
CA LEU A 200 6.83 7.72 -9.91
C LEU A 200 7.53 9.06 -10.15
N GLN A 201 7.74 9.44 -11.41
CA GLN A 201 8.31 10.74 -11.75
C GLN A 201 7.42 11.92 -11.34
N GLU A 202 6.10 11.71 -11.33
CA GLU A 202 5.13 12.71 -10.92
C GLU A 202 4.99 12.80 -9.38
N VAL A 203 4.99 11.64 -8.70
CA VAL A 203 4.76 11.56 -7.25
C VAL A 203 6.02 11.75 -6.41
N ARG A 204 7.18 11.28 -6.90
CA ARG A 204 8.49 11.33 -6.23
C ARG A 204 8.43 10.85 -4.75
N PRO A 205 8.06 9.59 -4.49
CA PRO A 205 7.75 9.13 -3.15
C PRO A 205 8.98 9.11 -2.22
N ASN A 206 8.76 9.36 -0.92
CA ASN A 206 9.81 9.21 0.10
C ASN A 206 10.00 7.76 0.59
N PHE A 207 8.96 6.94 0.39
CA PHE A 207 8.91 5.53 0.75
C PHE A 207 8.36 4.75 -0.45
N PHE A 208 9.08 3.72 -0.90
CA PHE A 208 8.65 2.92 -2.03
C PHE A 208 8.79 1.42 -1.75
N PHE A 209 7.67 0.70 -1.89
CA PHE A 209 7.64 -0.76 -1.86
C PHE A 209 7.44 -1.31 -3.27
N GLY A 210 8.36 -2.19 -3.70
CA GLY A 210 8.25 -2.91 -4.95
C GLY A 210 8.44 -4.41 -4.76
N VAL A 211 7.56 -5.22 -5.33
CA VAL A 211 7.79 -6.68 -5.47
C VAL A 211 8.90 -6.94 -6.50
N SER A 212 9.66 -8.04 -6.39
CA SER A 212 10.91 -8.33 -7.14
C SER A 212 10.87 -7.97 -8.63
N ARG A 213 9.85 -8.43 -9.36
CA ARG A 213 9.67 -8.14 -10.80
C ARG A 213 9.39 -6.66 -11.15
N VAL A 214 9.13 -5.77 -10.17
CA VAL A 214 9.03 -4.30 -10.38
C VAL A 214 10.45 -3.74 -10.47
N TRP A 215 11.31 -4.12 -9.53
CA TRP A 215 12.73 -3.78 -9.54
C TRP A 215 13.44 -4.30 -10.79
N GLU A 216 13.17 -5.54 -11.19
CA GLU A 216 13.70 -6.08 -12.45
C GLU A 216 13.28 -5.25 -13.66
N LYS A 217 12.00 -4.89 -13.76
CA LYS A 217 11.50 -4.03 -14.84
C LYS A 217 12.15 -2.64 -14.82
N MET A 218 12.34 -2.05 -13.64
CA MET A 218 13.05 -0.77 -13.52
C MET A 218 14.49 -0.89 -14.00
N MET A 219 15.18 -1.98 -13.65
CA MET A 219 16.54 -2.27 -14.09
C MET A 219 16.60 -2.51 -15.62
N GLU A 220 15.63 -3.24 -16.19
CA GLU A 220 15.48 -3.44 -17.63
C GLU A 220 15.28 -2.10 -18.35
N SER A 221 14.35 -1.25 -17.90
CA SER A 221 14.12 0.08 -18.47
C SER A 221 15.32 1.00 -18.34
N LEU A 222 16.06 0.91 -17.23
CA LEU A 222 17.31 1.64 -17.04
C LEU A 222 18.38 1.17 -18.03
N LYS A 223 18.58 -0.15 -18.17
CA LYS A 223 19.51 -0.75 -19.14
C LYS A 223 19.13 -0.40 -20.57
N GLU A 224 17.85 -0.31 -20.91
CA GLU A 224 17.38 0.06 -22.24
C GLU A 224 17.66 1.54 -22.54
N LYS A 225 17.25 2.45 -21.64
CA LYS A 225 17.51 3.90 -21.78
C LYS A 225 19.01 4.21 -21.84
N LEU A 226 19.82 3.41 -21.15
CA LEU A 226 21.27 3.56 -21.12
C LEU A 226 21.99 2.75 -22.21
N GLY A 227 21.36 1.70 -22.75
CA GLY A 227 21.86 0.86 -23.83
C GLY A 227 21.82 1.56 -25.20
N GLY A 228 21.00 2.61 -25.32
CA GLY A 228 21.05 3.56 -26.44
C GLY A 228 22.15 4.63 -26.32
N ALA A 229 23.03 4.57 -25.31
CA ALA A 229 24.10 5.54 -25.15
C ALA A 229 25.22 5.33 -26.20
N PRO A 230 25.72 6.42 -26.84
CA PRO A 230 26.80 6.32 -27.83
C PRO A 230 28.09 5.70 -27.24
N GLU A 231 28.84 5.05 -28.14
CA GLU A 231 29.99 4.16 -27.91
C GLU A 231 30.95 4.52 -26.77
N GLY A 232 31.42 3.48 -26.07
CA GLY A 232 32.62 3.46 -25.23
C GLY A 232 32.53 4.22 -23.90
N LEU A 233 32.51 5.55 -23.95
CA LEU A 233 32.75 6.41 -22.79
C LEU A 233 31.56 6.44 -21.81
N LYS A 234 30.32 6.58 -22.33
CA LYS A 234 29.13 6.62 -21.48
C LYS A 234 28.85 5.28 -20.80
N LYS A 235 29.10 4.17 -21.51
CA LYS A 235 29.02 2.82 -20.95
C LYS A 235 30.05 2.61 -19.85
N SER A 236 31.30 3.06 -20.07
CA SER A 236 32.36 2.97 -19.06
C SER A 236 32.03 3.80 -17.82
N LEU A 237 31.53 5.03 -17.98
CA LEU A 237 31.09 5.88 -16.87
C LEU A 237 29.93 5.25 -16.08
N LEU A 238 28.99 4.61 -16.78
CA LEU A 238 27.89 3.89 -16.15
C LEU A 238 28.38 2.70 -15.34
N THR A 239 29.19 1.83 -15.96
CA THR A 239 29.74 0.68 -15.26
C THR A 239 30.53 1.13 -14.03
N TRP A 240 31.37 2.16 -14.17
CA TRP A 240 32.11 2.74 -13.06
C TRP A 240 31.20 3.23 -11.92
N ALA A 241 30.15 4.00 -12.24
CA ALA A 241 29.23 4.52 -11.23
C ALA A 241 28.42 3.41 -10.55
N MET A 242 27.96 2.40 -11.30
CA MET A 242 27.23 1.26 -10.75
C MET A 242 28.12 0.40 -9.86
N THR A 243 29.40 0.19 -10.23
CA THR A 243 30.36 -0.53 -9.37
C THR A 243 30.56 0.20 -8.05
N LEU A 244 30.77 1.53 -8.08
CA LEU A 244 30.91 2.32 -6.85
C LEU A 244 29.64 2.32 -6.00
N GLY A 245 28.45 2.35 -6.63
CA GLY A 245 27.16 2.22 -5.95
C GLY A 245 27.01 0.87 -5.24
N ALA A 246 27.33 -0.23 -5.93
CA ALA A 246 27.27 -1.58 -5.39
C ALA A 246 28.26 -1.78 -4.22
N ASP A 247 29.48 -1.25 -4.33
CA ASP A 247 30.48 -1.31 -3.27
C ASP A 247 30.01 -0.54 -2.03
N TYR A 248 29.44 0.66 -2.22
CA TYR A 248 28.86 1.46 -1.14
C TYR A 248 27.67 0.76 -0.46
N ALA A 249 26.78 0.17 -1.26
CA ALA A 249 25.64 -0.60 -0.75
C ALA A 249 26.09 -1.81 0.08
N ASN A 250 27.11 -2.54 -0.38
CA ASN A 250 27.63 -3.69 0.37
C ASN A 250 28.30 -3.28 1.70
N GLN A 251 29.01 -2.14 1.72
CA GLN A 251 29.66 -1.66 2.95
C GLN A 251 28.64 -1.13 3.97
N SER A 252 27.63 -0.40 3.49
CA SER A 252 26.60 0.18 4.37
C SER A 252 25.67 -0.86 5.02
N GLN A 253 25.55 -2.06 4.45
CA GLN A 253 24.69 -3.13 4.97
C GLN A 253 25.05 -3.62 6.39
N PHE A 254 26.31 -3.46 6.82
CA PHE A 254 26.79 -3.97 8.12
C PHE A 254 27.08 -2.85 9.13
N GLY A 255 26.57 -1.63 8.90
CA GLY A 255 26.78 -0.50 9.81
C GLY A 255 28.24 -0.04 9.91
N ALA A 256 29.09 -0.41 8.94
CA ALA A 256 30.39 0.22 8.78
C ALA A 256 30.17 1.70 8.41
N ASP A 257 30.98 2.61 8.98
CA ASP A 257 31.03 4.01 8.55
C ASP A 257 31.15 4.02 7.04
N SER A 258 30.12 4.52 6.38
CA SER A 258 29.95 4.44 4.94
C SER A 258 31.23 4.95 4.29
N GLY A 259 32.01 4.06 3.68
CA GLY A 259 33.27 4.37 2.99
C GLY A 259 33.06 5.18 1.71
N ALA A 260 32.16 6.16 1.75
CA ALA A 260 31.87 7.13 0.70
C ALA A 260 33.11 7.99 0.48
N ASN A 261 34.03 7.45 -0.31
CA ASN A 261 35.16 8.18 -0.82
C ASN A 261 34.68 9.26 -1.81
N LEU A 262 35.52 10.25 -2.07
CA LEU A 262 35.26 11.32 -3.06
C LEU A 262 34.80 10.77 -4.42
N SER A 263 35.28 9.59 -4.80
CA SER A 263 34.87 8.89 -6.03
C SER A 263 33.38 8.51 -6.03
N PHE A 264 32.83 8.05 -4.90
CA PHE A 264 31.40 7.75 -4.77
C PHE A 264 30.56 9.02 -4.91
N TRP A 265 30.93 10.10 -4.21
CA TRP A 265 30.22 11.37 -4.32
C TRP A 265 30.28 11.95 -5.74
N ALA A 266 31.40 11.79 -6.44
CA ALA A 266 31.52 12.15 -7.85
C ALA A 266 30.61 11.29 -8.74
N ALA A 267 30.57 9.97 -8.52
CA ALA A 267 29.67 9.06 -9.26
C ALA A 267 28.20 9.38 -8.99
N ASP A 268 27.87 9.70 -7.73
CA ASP A 268 26.53 10.06 -7.31
C ASP A 268 26.07 11.34 -8.00
N TYR A 269 26.87 12.40 -7.92
CA TYR A 269 26.56 13.67 -8.56
C TYR A 269 26.48 13.58 -10.10
N LEU A 270 27.40 12.85 -10.73
CA LEU A 270 27.47 12.79 -12.19
C LEU A 270 26.39 11.92 -12.81
N LEU A 271 26.02 10.82 -12.14
CA LEU A 271 25.16 9.78 -12.73
C LEU A 271 24.08 9.23 -11.79
N LEU A 272 24.40 8.77 -10.57
CA LEU A 272 23.40 8.04 -9.76
C LEU A 272 22.24 8.94 -9.33
N SER A 273 22.50 10.21 -9.02
CA SER A 273 21.47 11.22 -8.74
C SER A 273 20.52 11.43 -9.92
N LYS A 274 21.06 11.49 -11.15
CA LYS A 274 20.28 11.62 -12.38
C LYS A 274 19.47 10.36 -12.67
N VAL A 275 20.02 9.19 -12.35
CA VAL A 275 19.31 7.91 -12.44
C VAL A 275 18.13 7.90 -11.47
N ARG A 276 18.34 8.24 -10.20
CA ARG A 276 17.26 8.32 -9.21
C ARG A 276 16.19 9.31 -9.64
N SER A 277 16.59 10.48 -10.13
CA SER A 277 15.65 11.50 -10.64
C SER A 277 14.88 11.01 -11.87
N ALA A 278 15.54 10.33 -12.81
CA ALA A 278 14.90 9.73 -13.97
C ALA A 278 13.93 8.60 -13.60
N LEU A 279 14.11 7.96 -12.45
CA LEU A 279 13.20 6.95 -11.90
C LEU A 279 12.09 7.56 -11.02
N GLY A 280 12.17 8.85 -10.68
CA GLY A 280 11.30 9.49 -9.69
C GLY A 280 11.56 9.04 -8.26
N LEU A 281 12.77 8.53 -7.97
CA LEU A 281 13.16 7.96 -6.67
C LEU A 281 14.23 8.80 -5.96
N ASP A 282 14.45 10.03 -6.40
CA ASP A 282 15.46 10.93 -5.85
C ASP A 282 15.11 11.52 -4.48
N GLU A 283 13.83 11.55 -4.13
CA GLU A 283 13.36 11.89 -2.77
C GLU A 283 13.09 10.66 -1.91
N CYS A 284 13.27 9.46 -2.47
CA CYS A 284 13.03 8.21 -1.77
C CYS A 284 14.17 7.90 -0.80
N SER A 285 13.81 7.74 0.46
CA SER A 285 14.73 7.44 1.56
C SER A 285 14.64 5.98 2.02
N ILE A 286 13.48 5.35 1.82
CA ILE A 286 13.22 3.98 2.26
C ILE A 286 12.74 3.15 1.07
N PHE A 287 13.49 2.11 0.76
CA PHE A 287 13.17 1.14 -0.28
C PHE A 287 12.89 -0.21 0.36
N LEU A 288 11.75 -0.80 0.03
CA LEU A 288 11.37 -2.13 0.51
C LEU A 288 11.05 -3.06 -0.67
N THR A 289 11.42 -4.33 -0.49
CA THR A 289 11.12 -5.41 -1.42
C THR A 289 10.63 -6.65 -0.69
N GLY A 290 9.84 -7.48 -1.36
CA GLY A 290 9.27 -8.68 -0.76
C GLY A 290 8.62 -9.64 -1.76
N ALA A 291 7.95 -10.66 -1.22
CA ALA A 291 7.25 -11.76 -1.90
C ALA A 291 8.14 -12.84 -2.54
N ALA A 292 9.19 -12.48 -3.29
CA ALA A 292 10.05 -13.46 -3.95
C ALA A 292 11.54 -13.09 -3.86
N PRO A 293 12.46 -14.07 -3.91
CA PRO A 293 13.88 -13.79 -4.04
C PRO A 293 14.15 -12.87 -5.24
N ILE A 294 14.99 -11.88 -5.02
CA ILE A 294 15.45 -10.94 -6.03
C ILE A 294 16.93 -11.21 -6.28
N ALA A 295 17.35 -11.11 -7.55
CA ALA A 295 18.74 -11.37 -7.89
C ALA A 295 19.65 -10.30 -7.23
N PRO A 296 20.80 -10.67 -6.62
CA PRO A 296 21.64 -9.73 -5.90
C PRO A 296 22.15 -8.56 -6.73
N ASP A 297 22.27 -8.73 -8.04
CA ASP A 297 22.65 -7.69 -9.01
C ASP A 297 21.55 -6.64 -9.24
N VAL A 298 20.29 -6.95 -8.89
CA VAL A 298 19.17 -5.99 -8.95
C VAL A 298 19.05 -5.20 -7.64
N ILE A 299 19.50 -5.78 -6.51
CA ILE A 299 19.51 -5.10 -5.20
C ILE A 299 20.66 -4.10 -5.09
N ARG A 300 21.79 -4.39 -5.75
CA ARG A 300 23.04 -3.63 -5.64
C ARG A 300 23.15 -2.48 -6.63
#